data_AF-A0A5M3MC09-F1
#
_entry.id   AF-A0A5M3MC09-F1
#
_cell.length_a   1.000
_cell.length_b   1.000
_cell.length_c   1.000
_cell.angle_alpha   90.00
_cell.angle_beta   90.00
_cell.angle_gamma   90.00
#
_symmetry.space_group_name_H-M   'P 1'
#
loop_
_entity.id
_entity.type
_entity.pdbx_description
1 polymer ?
#
loop_
_entity_poly.entity_id
_entity_poly.type
_entity_poly.pdbx_seq_one_letter_code
_entity_poly.pdbx_strand_id
1 'polypeptide(L)'
;MAAIATEDHDLQGLELAQQKFGPLLSPISGTPHDWTNYVISRSETVEKYGCEDGSEHEASLNKDYGHDCCGHLQESIRERVKEMEEELQVPVGTFQKCISVLQRDTDMNENEDPQCADNVVRIYSPSCPSCIDLHFHYSNYGGWNYSLGFKILRQLPAHGANYRYRGWLPDRQPSDSEYSRMHTRCGWRSISWGYTVKLESHCAPEFECGEVDLNLEGVLEIHKILFGPIKEPEDEMDAKERVAYRRKLVASVRLLLAAMGIGYKVACEDSEEDVTSSEIEGMHWELESLSWDSWVARGVRKACGFELSRDAAQDASSKEMRQRDAQEAYEAEDRRQRRMERGLGDFYDDDDDDDYDDEDDDEGDDCEGVMFSAV
;
A
#
# COMPACT_ATOMS: atom_id res chain seq x y z
N MET A 1 -38.65 40.55 23.57
CA MET A 1 -37.47 39.71 23.29
C MET A 1 -37.94 38.27 23.31
N ALA A 2 -38.08 37.66 22.13
CA ALA A 2 -38.40 36.24 22.04
C ALA A 2 -37.16 35.46 22.46
N ALA A 3 -37.27 34.66 23.52
CA ALA A 3 -36.25 33.71 23.89
C ALA A 3 -36.18 32.64 22.80
N ILE A 4 -35.09 32.62 22.04
CA ILE A 4 -34.72 31.48 21.22
C ILE A 4 -34.29 30.41 22.22
N ALA A 5 -35.20 29.51 22.55
CA ALA A 5 -34.85 28.25 23.17
C ALA A 5 -34.09 27.44 22.11
N THR A 6 -32.77 27.46 22.16
CA THR A 6 -31.98 26.39 21.55
C THR A 6 -32.22 25.17 22.43
N GLU A 7 -33.21 24.37 22.05
CA GLU A 7 -33.30 22.99 22.55
C GLU A 7 -32.02 22.29 22.08
N ASP A 8 -31.05 22.21 22.98
CA ASP A 8 -29.86 21.38 22.89
C ASP A 8 -30.33 19.93 23.04
N HIS A 9 -30.99 19.41 21.98
CA HIS A 9 -31.25 17.98 21.90
C HIS A 9 -29.89 17.33 21.76
N ASP A 10 -29.46 16.56 22.76
CA ASP A 10 -28.28 15.70 22.70
C ASP A 10 -28.37 14.85 21.44
N LEU A 11 -27.72 15.28 20.36
CA LEU A 11 -27.76 14.59 19.09
C LEU A 11 -27.19 13.18 19.30
N GLN A 12 -27.87 12.17 18.78
CA GLN A 12 -27.47 10.77 18.91
C GLN A 12 -27.51 10.06 17.57
N GLY A 13 -26.81 8.93 17.51
CA GLY A 13 -26.82 8.06 16.33
C GLY A 13 -26.36 8.78 15.07
N LEU A 14 -27.11 8.60 13.97
CA LEU A 14 -26.74 9.12 12.65
C LEU A 14 -26.68 10.66 12.61
N GLU A 15 -27.54 11.34 13.36
CA GLU A 15 -27.57 12.82 13.38
C GLU A 15 -26.28 13.39 13.99
N LEU A 16 -25.80 12.78 15.07
CA LEU A 16 -24.51 13.13 15.68
C LEU A 16 -23.33 12.85 14.73
N ALA A 17 -23.35 11.69 14.07
CA ALA A 17 -22.30 11.31 13.11
C ALA A 17 -22.24 12.28 11.93
N GLN A 18 -23.39 12.67 11.40
CA GLN A 18 -23.50 13.66 10.32
C GLN A 18 -23.03 15.05 10.76
N GLN A 19 -23.36 15.47 11.98
CA GLN A 19 -22.91 16.77 12.51
C GLN A 19 -21.38 16.79 12.68
N LYS A 20 -20.77 15.74 13.23
CA LYS A 20 -19.34 15.70 13.52
C LYS A 20 -18.46 15.40 12.32
N PHE A 21 -18.92 14.52 11.43
CA PHE A 21 -18.08 13.97 10.36
C PHE A 21 -18.68 14.10 8.96
N GLY A 22 -19.76 14.87 8.82
CA GLY A 22 -20.43 15.06 7.54
C GLY A 22 -19.56 15.77 6.48
N PRO A 23 -19.89 15.58 5.18
CA PRO A 23 -21.01 14.78 4.70
C PRO A 23 -20.74 13.26 4.74
N LEU A 24 -21.65 12.49 5.32
CA LEU A 24 -21.68 11.04 5.16
C LEU A 24 -22.20 10.68 3.76
N LEU A 25 -21.62 9.65 3.13
CA LEU A 25 -21.94 9.26 1.76
C LEU A 25 -23.01 8.18 1.77
N SER A 26 -24.25 8.54 1.43
CA SER A 26 -25.37 7.59 1.34
C SER A 26 -25.51 6.67 2.57
N PRO A 27 -25.66 7.22 3.79
CA PRO A 27 -25.63 6.43 5.02
C PRO A 27 -26.74 5.38 5.03
N ILE A 28 -26.36 4.12 5.22
CA ILE A 28 -27.31 3.02 5.42
C ILE A 28 -27.90 3.04 6.83
N SER A 29 -29.08 2.45 6.99
CA SER A 29 -29.73 2.31 8.28
C SER A 29 -28.85 1.50 9.24
N GLY A 30 -28.53 2.09 10.39
CA GLY A 30 -27.88 1.45 11.53
C GLY A 30 -28.63 1.82 12.81
N THR A 31 -28.39 1.12 13.92
CA THR A 31 -29.03 1.51 15.18
C THR A 31 -28.44 2.84 15.68
N PRO A 32 -29.20 3.64 16.46
CA PRO A 32 -28.64 4.82 17.11
C PRO A 32 -27.42 4.50 17.99
N HIS A 33 -27.38 3.29 18.55
CA HIS A 33 -26.24 2.81 19.33
C HIS A 33 -24.99 2.62 18.45
N ASP A 34 -25.12 1.95 17.30
CA ASP A 34 -23.98 1.69 16.41
C ASP A 34 -23.34 2.98 15.89
N TRP A 35 -24.17 3.94 15.47
CA TRP A 35 -23.68 5.25 15.01
C TRP A 35 -23.08 6.09 16.14
N THR A 36 -23.61 5.99 17.36
CA THR A 36 -23.00 6.63 18.53
C THR A 36 -21.63 6.03 18.83
N ASN A 37 -21.49 4.69 18.80
CA ASN A 37 -20.20 4.02 18.99
C ASN A 37 -19.22 4.37 17.87
N TYR A 38 -19.69 4.47 16.62
CA TYR A 38 -18.88 4.94 15.51
C TYR A 38 -18.31 6.33 15.79
N VAL A 39 -19.13 7.24 16.29
CA VAL A 39 -18.68 8.60 16.64
C VAL A 39 -17.63 8.58 17.73
N ILE A 40 -17.88 7.85 18.81
CA ILE A 40 -16.95 7.72 19.94
C ILE A 40 -15.62 7.13 19.45
N SER A 41 -15.67 6.00 18.74
CA SER A 41 -14.49 5.30 18.25
C SER A 41 -13.67 6.18 17.31
N ARG A 42 -14.31 6.86 16.36
CA ARG A 42 -13.62 7.77 15.42
C ARG A 42 -13.03 8.97 16.13
N SER A 43 -13.78 9.65 17.00
CA SER A 43 -13.28 10.81 17.76
C SER A 43 -12.06 10.45 18.61
N GLU A 44 -12.14 9.38 19.41
CA GLU A 44 -11.02 8.97 20.27
C GLU A 44 -9.83 8.46 19.45
N THR A 45 -10.06 7.85 18.28
CA THR A 45 -8.97 7.45 17.38
C THR A 45 -8.26 8.66 16.81
N VAL A 46 -9.00 9.67 16.36
CA VAL A 46 -8.42 10.91 15.84
C VAL A 46 -7.69 11.68 16.94
N GLU A 47 -8.22 11.70 18.17
CA GLU A 47 -7.53 12.32 19.31
C GLU A 47 -6.21 11.61 19.64
N LYS A 48 -6.18 10.28 19.56
CA LYS A 48 -5.00 9.49 19.91
C LYS A 48 -3.95 9.39 18.81
N TYR A 49 -4.37 9.34 17.54
CA TYR A 49 -3.52 9.05 16.38
C TYR A 49 -3.54 10.16 15.32
N GLY A 50 -4.31 11.22 15.53
CA GLY A 50 -4.24 12.40 14.68
C GLY A 50 -2.83 12.99 14.80
N CYS A 51 -2.19 13.26 13.66
CA CYS A 51 -1.01 14.11 13.69
C CYS A 51 -1.49 15.50 14.08
N GLU A 52 -1.04 15.97 15.23
CA GLU A 52 -0.97 17.40 15.47
C GLU A 52 0.02 17.96 14.46
N ASP A 53 -0.50 18.56 13.38
CA ASP A 53 0.29 19.42 12.53
C ASP A 53 0.88 20.53 13.43
N GLY A 54 2.14 20.38 13.86
CA GLY A 54 2.96 21.45 14.40
C GLY A 54 2.71 21.91 15.84
N SER A 55 2.39 21.02 16.79
CA SER A 55 2.51 21.36 18.22
C SER A 55 3.90 20.96 18.73
N GLU A 56 4.75 21.98 18.89
CA GLU A 56 6.04 21.91 19.57
C GLU A 56 5.84 21.58 21.06
N HIS A 57 5.33 20.39 21.40
CA HIS A 57 5.24 19.96 22.78
C HIS A 57 6.27 18.88 23.12
N GLU A 58 7.39 19.41 23.62
CA GLU A 58 8.33 18.81 24.55
C GLU A 58 8.92 17.46 24.15
N ALA A 59 9.98 17.55 23.35
CA ALA A 59 11.30 17.02 23.64
C ALA A 59 11.40 16.08 24.86
N SER A 60 10.85 14.88 24.74
CA SER A 60 11.36 13.72 25.47
C SER A 60 12.71 13.38 24.85
N LEU A 61 13.75 13.73 25.59
CA LEU A 61 15.17 13.53 25.31
C LEU A 61 15.50 12.08 24.94
N ASN A 62 15.36 11.75 23.67
CA ASN A 62 16.15 10.75 22.95
C ASN A 62 16.23 11.21 21.48
N LYS A 63 16.94 12.32 21.29
CA LYS A 63 17.44 12.75 19.98
C LYS A 63 18.66 11.89 19.66
N ASP A 64 18.47 10.83 18.90
CA ASP A 64 19.50 10.34 17.99
C ASP A 64 18.84 9.52 16.87
N TYR A 65 19.02 10.01 15.64
CA TYR A 65 18.63 9.41 14.35
C TYR A 65 17.14 9.09 14.13
N GLY A 66 16.47 9.98 13.40
CA GLY A 66 15.20 9.71 12.76
C GLY A 66 14.80 10.89 11.90
N HIS A 67 15.11 10.83 10.61
CA HIS A 67 14.49 11.70 9.59
C HIS A 67 12.97 11.69 9.80
N ASP A 68 12.30 12.78 9.45
CA ASP A 68 10.84 12.95 9.61
C ASP A 68 10.04 12.07 8.61
N CYS A 69 10.29 10.75 8.61
CA CYS A 69 9.60 9.72 7.83
C CYS A 69 8.08 9.72 8.11
N CYS A 70 7.68 10.36 9.22
CA CYS A 70 6.32 10.60 9.62
C CYS A 70 5.55 11.40 8.54
N GLY A 71 6.15 12.46 7.98
CA GLY A 71 5.47 13.31 6.99
C GLY A 71 5.18 12.60 5.67
N HIS A 72 6.11 11.79 5.15
CA HIS A 72 6.04 11.24 3.80
C HIS A 72 4.85 10.31 3.59
N LEU A 73 4.59 9.37 4.51
CA LEU A 73 3.45 8.46 4.39
C LEU A 73 2.12 9.23 4.42
N GLN A 74 2.00 10.22 5.31
CA GLN A 74 0.77 11.02 5.42
C GLN A 74 0.53 11.89 4.20
N GLU A 75 1.58 12.52 3.65
CA GLU A 75 1.47 13.30 2.43
C GLU A 75 1.07 12.39 1.26
N SER A 76 1.72 11.23 1.12
CA SER A 76 1.37 10.25 0.09
C SER A 76 -0.10 9.79 0.21
N ILE A 77 -0.57 9.46 1.42
CA ILE A 77 -1.99 9.15 1.65
C ILE A 77 -2.88 10.33 1.22
N ARG A 78 -2.53 11.56 1.60
CA ARG A 78 -3.32 12.76 1.29
C ARG A 78 -3.43 12.97 -0.23
N GLU A 79 -2.32 12.87 -0.96
CA GLU A 79 -2.27 13.04 -2.41
C GLU A 79 -3.05 11.94 -3.13
N ARG A 80 -2.78 10.67 -2.82
CA ARG A 80 -3.44 9.53 -3.46
C ARG A 80 -4.93 9.50 -3.20
N VAL A 81 -5.37 9.85 -1.98
CA VAL A 81 -6.80 9.92 -1.64
C VAL A 81 -7.46 11.13 -2.31
N LYS A 82 -6.76 12.26 -2.46
CA LYS A 82 -7.27 13.41 -3.21
C LYS A 82 -7.55 13.05 -4.67
N GLU A 83 -6.64 12.33 -5.33
CA GLU A 83 -6.86 11.84 -6.70
C GLU A 83 -8.12 10.96 -6.79
N MET A 84 -8.31 10.07 -5.81
CA MET A 84 -9.52 9.24 -5.73
C MET A 84 -10.80 10.06 -5.51
N GLU A 85 -10.75 11.10 -4.67
CA GLU A 85 -11.88 12.00 -4.43
C GLU A 85 -12.29 12.75 -5.70
N GLU A 86 -11.31 13.24 -6.46
CA GLU A 86 -11.53 13.89 -7.76
C GLU A 86 -12.13 12.94 -8.79
N GLU A 87 -11.59 11.72 -8.91
CA GLU A 87 -12.11 10.69 -9.81
C GLU A 87 -13.56 10.30 -9.49
N LEU A 88 -13.86 10.16 -8.20
CA LEU A 88 -15.20 9.83 -7.70
C LEU A 88 -16.17 11.02 -7.68
N GLN A 89 -15.69 12.21 -8.04
CA GLN A 89 -16.46 13.46 -8.03
C GLN A 89 -17.08 13.78 -6.66
N VAL A 90 -16.35 13.46 -5.59
CA VAL A 90 -16.71 13.83 -4.22
C VAL A 90 -15.88 15.04 -3.77
N PRO A 91 -16.36 15.86 -2.82
CA PRO A 91 -15.56 16.97 -2.32
C PRO A 91 -14.22 16.50 -1.74
N VAL A 92 -13.14 17.21 -2.09
CA VAL A 92 -11.81 16.93 -1.54
C VAL A 92 -11.83 17.00 -0.01
N GLY A 93 -11.20 16.01 0.63
CA GLY A 93 -11.16 15.80 2.06
C GLY A 93 -12.28 14.92 2.64
N THR A 94 -13.22 14.45 1.82
CA THR A 94 -14.29 13.53 2.25
C THR A 94 -13.75 12.21 2.79
N PHE A 95 -12.91 11.53 2.01
CA PHE A 95 -12.25 10.29 2.41
C PHE A 95 -11.02 10.55 3.29
N GLN A 96 -10.29 11.64 3.06
CA GLN A 96 -9.09 11.94 3.87
C GLN A 96 -9.42 12.04 5.36
N LYS A 97 -10.52 12.72 5.71
CA LYS A 97 -10.99 12.81 7.10
C LYS A 97 -11.41 11.46 7.71
N CYS A 98 -11.71 10.49 6.87
CA CYS A 98 -12.14 9.15 7.28
C CYS A 98 -10.95 8.22 7.57
N ILE A 99 -9.74 8.62 7.22
CA ILE A 99 -8.53 7.81 7.32
C ILE A 99 -7.75 8.20 8.59
N SER A 100 -7.25 7.21 9.32
CA SER A 100 -6.38 7.41 10.48
C SER A 100 -5.25 6.40 10.45
N VAL A 101 -4.01 6.86 10.58
CA VAL A 101 -2.82 6.00 10.63
C VAL A 101 -2.64 5.51 12.06
N LEU A 102 -2.89 4.22 12.31
CA LEU A 102 -2.84 3.60 13.64
C LEU A 102 -1.44 3.12 14.04
N GLN A 103 -0.65 2.72 13.04
CA GLN A 103 0.76 2.38 13.18
C GLN A 103 1.50 2.92 11.96
N ARG A 104 2.65 3.51 12.22
CA ARG A 104 3.59 3.97 11.22
C ARG A 104 4.97 3.48 11.60
N ASP A 105 5.47 2.55 10.81
CA ASP A 105 6.83 2.07 10.88
C ASP A 105 7.30 2.06 9.44
N THR A 106 8.13 3.02 9.04
CA THR A 106 8.54 3.19 7.65
C THR A 106 9.93 3.78 7.63
N ASP A 107 10.87 2.97 7.16
CA ASP A 107 12.25 3.39 6.93
C ASP A 107 12.41 3.73 5.46
N MET A 108 13.07 4.85 5.20
CA MET A 108 13.31 5.40 3.87
C MET A 108 14.81 5.34 3.58
N ASN A 109 15.21 5.20 2.31
CA ASN A 109 16.59 5.41 1.88
C ASN A 109 16.90 6.90 1.63
N GLU A 110 18.13 7.17 1.18
CA GLU A 110 18.61 8.52 0.83
C GLU A 110 17.82 9.18 -0.32
N ASN A 111 17.15 8.40 -1.16
CA ASN A 111 16.33 8.88 -2.27
C ASN A 111 14.86 9.10 -1.88
N GLU A 112 14.53 8.98 -0.59
CA GLU A 112 13.13 9.01 -0.12
C GLU A 112 12.27 7.89 -0.73
N ASP A 113 12.87 6.75 -1.06
CA ASP A 113 12.14 5.52 -1.36
C ASP A 113 12.02 4.65 -0.10
N PRO A 114 10.87 4.00 0.13
CA PRO A 114 10.70 3.08 1.25
C PRO A 114 11.63 1.87 1.13
N GLN A 115 12.30 1.54 2.23
CA GLN A 115 13.16 0.36 2.39
C GLN A 115 12.46 -0.73 3.19
N CYS A 116 11.76 -0.35 4.26
CA CYS A 116 10.86 -1.25 4.95
C CYS A 116 9.66 -0.49 5.47
N ALA A 117 8.54 -1.18 5.62
CA ALA A 117 7.39 -0.62 6.28
C ALA A 117 6.53 -1.66 6.97
N ASP A 118 5.92 -1.28 8.08
CA ASP A 118 4.88 -2.02 8.78
C ASP A 118 3.80 -1.04 9.24
N ASN A 119 2.90 -0.74 8.31
CA ASN A 119 1.91 0.33 8.44
C ASN A 119 0.51 -0.23 8.67
N VAL A 120 -0.23 0.39 9.58
CA VAL A 120 -1.65 0.06 9.80
C VAL A 120 -2.49 1.31 9.72
N VAL A 121 -3.46 1.28 8.82
CA VAL A 121 -4.37 2.39 8.56
C VAL A 121 -5.80 1.95 8.79
N ARG A 122 -6.62 2.83 9.37
CA ARG A 122 -8.06 2.61 9.52
C ARG A 122 -8.83 3.58 8.64
N ILE A 123 -9.77 3.04 7.87
CA ILE A 123 -10.77 3.80 7.10
C ILE A 123 -12.11 3.67 7.81
N TYR A 124 -12.58 4.74 8.44
CA TYR A 124 -13.95 4.85 8.92
C TYR A 124 -14.90 4.99 7.74
N SER A 125 -15.87 4.09 7.60
CA SER A 125 -16.81 4.15 6.49
C SER A 125 -17.62 5.47 6.54
N PRO A 126 -17.79 6.18 5.41
CA PRO A 126 -18.72 7.29 5.32
C PRO A 126 -20.17 6.84 5.09
N SER A 127 -20.42 5.56 4.81
CA SER A 127 -21.74 5.02 4.46
C SER A 127 -22.36 4.17 5.56
N CYS A 128 -21.59 3.67 6.54
CA CYS A 128 -22.10 2.79 7.59
C CYS A 128 -21.28 2.90 8.88
N PRO A 129 -21.82 2.50 10.05
CA PRO A 129 -21.10 2.55 11.32
C PRO A 129 -20.11 1.39 11.44
N SER A 130 -19.12 1.37 10.55
CA SER A 130 -18.08 0.32 10.45
C SER A 130 -16.76 0.94 10.00
N CYS A 131 -15.67 0.17 10.10
CA CYS A 131 -14.39 0.58 9.53
C CYS A 131 -13.66 -0.59 8.87
N ILE A 132 -12.68 -0.25 8.04
CA ILE A 132 -11.74 -1.19 7.44
C ILE A 132 -10.36 -0.87 8.01
N ASP A 133 -9.75 -1.85 8.66
CA ASP A 133 -8.33 -1.78 9.02
C ASP A 133 -7.53 -2.38 7.86
N LEU A 134 -6.48 -1.69 7.47
CA LEU A 134 -5.52 -2.08 6.46
C LEU A 134 -4.18 -2.31 7.13
N HIS A 135 -3.47 -3.34 6.69
CA HIS A 135 -2.12 -3.62 7.14
C HIS A 135 -1.25 -3.89 5.92
N PHE A 136 -0.14 -3.16 5.86
CA PHE A 136 0.83 -3.26 4.80
C PHE A 136 2.21 -3.48 5.39
N HIS A 137 2.78 -4.64 5.08
CA HIS A 137 4.16 -4.96 5.37
C HIS A 137 4.94 -4.89 4.06
N TYR A 138 6.11 -4.26 4.10
CA TYR A 138 6.99 -4.07 2.95
C TYR A 138 8.46 -4.19 3.39
N SER A 139 9.30 -4.78 2.56
CA SER A 139 10.75 -4.78 2.74
C SER A 139 11.45 -4.88 1.39
N ASN A 140 12.50 -4.10 1.21
CA ASN A 140 13.43 -4.15 0.10
C ASN A 140 14.85 -4.50 0.57
N TYR A 141 15.02 -4.85 1.85
CA TYR A 141 16.31 -5.27 2.40
C TYR A 141 16.70 -6.65 1.89
N GLY A 142 17.65 -6.69 0.94
CA GLY A 142 18.18 -7.95 0.43
C GLY A 142 17.17 -8.74 -0.38
N GLY A 143 16.17 -8.09 -0.97
CA GLY A 143 15.10 -8.66 -1.80
C GLY A 143 13.78 -7.94 -1.58
N TRP A 144 13.11 -7.60 -2.67
CA TRP A 144 11.80 -6.96 -2.63
C TRP A 144 10.73 -7.94 -2.15
N ASN A 145 9.90 -7.53 -1.18
CA ASN A 145 8.75 -8.29 -0.69
C ASN A 145 7.70 -7.39 -0.02
N TYR A 146 6.44 -7.79 -0.12
CA TYR A 146 5.34 -7.12 0.55
C TYR A 146 4.15 -8.05 0.81
N SER A 147 3.31 -7.65 1.77
CA SER A 147 1.99 -8.24 2.00
C SER A 147 1.00 -7.15 2.38
N LEU A 148 -0.13 -7.10 1.68
CA LEU A 148 -1.23 -6.17 1.92
C LEU A 148 -2.49 -6.94 2.28
N GLY A 149 -3.12 -6.57 3.39
CA GLY A 149 -4.36 -7.17 3.82
C GLY A 149 -5.30 -6.19 4.51
N PHE A 150 -6.53 -6.65 4.72
CA PHE A 150 -7.59 -5.88 5.34
C PHE A 150 -8.41 -6.69 6.35
N LYS A 151 -9.06 -5.96 7.25
CA LYS A 151 -10.01 -6.51 8.23
C LYS A 151 -11.19 -5.56 8.37
N ILE A 152 -12.40 -6.09 8.21
CA ILE A 152 -13.63 -5.31 8.36
C ILE A 152 -14.14 -5.41 9.80
N LEU A 153 -14.34 -4.26 10.44
CA LEU A 153 -14.93 -4.13 11.77
C LEU A 153 -16.34 -3.60 11.65
N ARG A 154 -17.32 -4.52 11.71
CA ARG A 154 -18.76 -4.20 11.57
C ARG A 154 -19.41 -3.65 12.83
N GLN A 155 -18.84 -3.97 13.97
CA GLN A 155 -19.29 -3.50 15.27
C GLN A 155 -18.12 -2.80 15.93
N LEU A 156 -18.22 -1.48 16.01
CA LEU A 156 -17.20 -0.66 16.64
C LEU A 156 -17.43 -0.66 18.15
N PRO A 157 -16.37 -0.84 18.95
CA PRO A 157 -16.49 -0.67 20.38
C PRO A 157 -16.69 0.82 20.71
N ALA A 158 -17.29 1.10 21.87
CA ALA A 158 -17.45 2.46 22.38
C ALA A 158 -16.13 3.01 22.98
N HIS A 159 -15.03 2.86 22.25
CA HIS A 159 -13.73 3.48 22.52
C HIS A 159 -12.92 3.54 21.21
N GLY A 160 -11.88 4.37 21.21
CA GLY A 160 -10.96 4.54 20.10
C GLY A 160 -10.19 3.27 19.75
N ALA A 161 -9.48 3.29 18.63
CA ALA A 161 -8.60 2.20 18.24
C ALA A 161 -7.59 1.92 19.36
N ASN A 162 -7.54 0.67 19.81
CA ASN A 162 -6.50 0.20 20.71
C ASN A 162 -5.57 -0.74 19.95
N TYR A 163 -4.83 -0.16 19.00
CA TYR A 163 -3.81 -0.91 18.29
C TYR A 163 -2.58 -0.99 19.19
N ARG A 164 -2.26 -2.20 19.65
CA ARG A 164 -1.01 -2.56 20.31
C ARG A 164 -0.39 -3.67 19.51
N TYR A 165 0.44 -3.30 18.56
CA TYR A 165 1.20 -4.28 17.83
C TYR A 165 2.28 -4.86 18.73
N ARG A 166 2.38 -6.18 18.76
CA ARG A 166 3.62 -6.85 19.17
C ARG A 166 4.39 -7.00 17.87
N GLY A 167 5.44 -6.19 17.71
CA GLY A 167 6.31 -6.17 16.54
C GLY A 167 6.43 -7.54 15.89
N TRP A 168 6.01 -7.65 14.63
CA TRP A 168 6.38 -8.75 13.75
C TRP A 168 7.59 -8.30 12.95
N LEU A 169 8.65 -7.90 13.68
CA LEU A 169 10.00 -7.93 13.17
C LEU A 169 10.61 -9.22 13.74
N PRO A 170 10.38 -10.40 13.13
CA PRO A 170 11.37 -11.42 13.31
C PRO A 170 12.70 -10.82 12.82
N ASP A 171 13.77 -10.92 13.61
CA ASP A 171 15.16 -10.66 13.17
C ASP A 171 15.59 -11.56 11.98
N ARG A 172 14.64 -12.28 11.38
CA ARG A 172 14.81 -13.30 10.38
C ARG A 172 13.83 -13.02 9.24
N GLN A 173 14.38 -12.94 8.04
CA GLN A 173 13.62 -12.89 6.79
C GLN A 173 12.53 -13.98 6.82
N PRO A 174 11.25 -13.60 6.75
CA PRO A 174 10.16 -14.56 6.69
C PRO A 174 10.42 -15.57 5.58
N SER A 175 10.07 -16.83 5.80
CA SER A 175 10.07 -17.79 4.68
C SER A 175 9.08 -17.33 3.61
N ASP A 176 9.34 -17.64 2.35
CA ASP A 176 8.48 -17.33 1.20
C ASP A 176 6.97 -17.57 1.45
N SER A 177 6.63 -18.60 2.24
CA SER A 177 5.25 -18.97 2.58
C SER A 177 4.59 -18.12 3.69
N GLU A 178 5.32 -17.26 4.38
CA GLU A 178 4.81 -16.46 5.49
C GLU A 178 4.11 -15.18 5.00
N TYR A 179 4.57 -14.60 3.89
CA TYR A 179 3.95 -13.42 3.28
C TYR A 179 2.51 -13.71 2.83
N SER A 180 2.31 -14.78 2.05
CA SER A 180 0.98 -15.21 1.60
C SER A 180 0.03 -15.62 2.75
N ARG A 181 0.56 -15.81 3.97
CA ARG A 181 -0.22 -16.25 5.14
C ARG A 181 -0.40 -15.17 6.18
N MET A 182 0.25 -14.01 6.05
CA MET A 182 0.23 -12.92 7.02
C MET A 182 -1.21 -12.49 7.35
N HIS A 183 -2.05 -12.38 6.31
CA HIS A 183 -3.43 -11.90 6.43
C HIS A 183 -4.48 -13.01 6.30
N THR A 184 -4.26 -14.16 6.96
CA THR A 184 -5.18 -15.32 6.88
C THR A 184 -5.84 -15.69 8.22
N ARG A 185 -5.59 -14.91 9.29
CA ARG A 185 -6.03 -15.23 10.66
C ARG A 185 -6.73 -14.06 11.33
N CYS A 186 -7.49 -14.34 12.38
CA CYS A 186 -8.08 -13.33 13.27
C CYS A 186 -8.98 -12.30 12.55
N GLY A 187 -9.63 -12.71 11.46
CA GLY A 187 -10.51 -11.87 10.64
C GLY A 187 -9.79 -11.01 9.60
N TRP A 188 -8.46 -11.10 9.49
CA TRP A 188 -7.71 -10.53 8.37
C TRP A 188 -7.95 -11.36 7.10
N ARG A 189 -7.91 -10.66 5.97
CA ARG A 189 -7.99 -11.19 4.61
C ARG A 189 -6.89 -10.56 3.77
N SER A 190 -6.22 -11.36 2.96
CA SER A 190 -5.21 -10.90 2.00
C SER A 190 -5.88 -10.11 0.86
N ILE A 191 -5.24 -9.02 0.44
CA ILE A 191 -5.53 -8.31 -0.81
C ILE A 191 -4.57 -8.81 -1.87
N SER A 192 -3.27 -8.67 -1.60
CA SER A 192 -2.19 -9.06 -2.50
C SER A 192 -0.88 -9.18 -1.74
N TRP A 193 0.04 -9.99 -2.26
CA TRP A 193 1.40 -10.14 -1.77
C TRP A 193 2.35 -10.40 -2.93
N GLY A 194 3.62 -10.08 -2.74
CA GLY A 194 4.67 -10.34 -3.72
C GLY A 194 6.03 -10.41 -3.04
N TYR A 195 6.97 -11.15 -3.62
CA TYR A 195 8.35 -11.24 -3.17
C TYR A 195 9.28 -11.76 -4.28
N THR A 196 10.57 -11.42 -4.21
CA THR A 196 11.61 -12.10 -4.99
C THR A 196 12.15 -13.31 -4.23
N VAL A 197 12.28 -14.43 -4.92
CA VAL A 197 12.98 -15.61 -4.40
C VAL A 197 14.46 -15.46 -4.72
N LYS A 198 15.29 -15.45 -3.67
CA LYS A 198 16.74 -15.61 -3.79
C LYS A 198 17.11 -17.01 -3.32
N LEU A 199 17.70 -17.80 -4.20
CA LEU A 199 18.29 -19.07 -3.80
C LEU A 199 19.54 -18.80 -2.94
N GLU A 200 20.00 -19.80 -2.16
CA GLU A 200 21.15 -19.66 -1.26
C GLU A 200 22.47 -19.25 -1.96
N SER A 201 22.51 -19.28 -3.30
CA SER A 201 23.58 -18.69 -4.09
C SER A 201 23.32 -17.23 -4.41
N HIS A 202 24.23 -16.34 -3.97
CA HIS A 202 24.32 -14.94 -4.39
C HIS A 202 24.43 -14.74 -5.92
N CYS A 203 24.69 -15.80 -6.68
CA CYS A 203 24.83 -15.75 -8.14
C CYS A 203 23.64 -16.36 -8.90
N ALA A 204 22.63 -16.91 -8.21
CA ALA A 204 21.42 -17.37 -8.89
C ALA A 204 20.55 -16.16 -9.26
N PRO A 205 19.98 -16.11 -10.48
CA PRO A 205 19.02 -15.08 -10.83
C PRO A 205 17.81 -15.14 -9.87
N GLU A 206 17.31 -13.97 -9.51
CA GLU A 206 16.11 -13.83 -8.69
C GLU A 206 14.87 -13.99 -9.57
N PHE A 207 13.78 -14.49 -9.00
CA PHE A 207 12.51 -14.55 -9.71
C PHE A 207 11.35 -14.10 -8.82
N GLU A 208 10.36 -13.45 -9.44
CA GLU A 208 9.21 -12.86 -8.77
C GLU A 208 8.10 -13.89 -8.51
N CYS A 209 7.58 -13.88 -7.28
CA CYS A 209 6.36 -14.57 -6.86
C CYS A 209 5.34 -13.53 -6.38
N GLY A 210 4.07 -13.69 -6.72
CA GLY A 210 3.04 -12.76 -6.27
C GLY A 210 1.65 -13.14 -6.77
N GLU A 211 0.63 -12.72 -6.00
CA GLU A 211 -0.78 -12.95 -6.29
C GLU A 211 -1.68 -11.87 -5.66
N VAL A 212 -2.81 -11.59 -6.32
CA VAL A 212 -3.94 -10.86 -5.73
C VAL A 212 -4.93 -11.89 -5.22
N ASP A 213 -4.97 -12.09 -3.90
CA ASP A 213 -5.85 -13.07 -3.23
C ASP A 213 -7.29 -12.58 -3.07
N LEU A 214 -7.56 -11.32 -3.43
CA LEU A 214 -8.89 -10.75 -3.33
C LEU A 214 -9.85 -11.41 -4.35
N ASN A 215 -11.09 -11.61 -3.94
CA ASN A 215 -12.15 -12.16 -4.78
C ASN A 215 -13.36 -11.21 -4.86
N LEU A 216 -14.31 -11.52 -5.76
CA LEU A 216 -15.48 -10.67 -6.01
C LEU A 216 -16.33 -10.42 -4.76
N GLU A 217 -16.53 -11.45 -3.93
CA GLU A 217 -17.24 -11.28 -2.66
C GLU A 217 -16.54 -10.26 -1.74
N GLY A 218 -15.20 -10.33 -1.65
CA GLY A 218 -14.40 -9.36 -0.91
C GLY A 218 -14.54 -7.94 -1.46
N VAL A 219 -14.44 -7.76 -2.77
CA VAL A 219 -14.61 -6.44 -3.42
C VAL A 219 -16.00 -5.87 -3.18
N LEU A 220 -17.04 -6.68 -3.31
CA LEU A 220 -18.43 -6.26 -3.04
C LEU A 220 -18.64 -5.90 -1.58
N GLU A 221 -18.01 -6.62 -0.66
CA GLU A 221 -18.05 -6.32 0.78
C GLU A 221 -17.37 -4.97 1.08
N ILE A 222 -16.17 -4.74 0.52
CA ILE A 222 -15.44 -3.48 0.62
C ILE A 222 -16.27 -2.33 0.04
N HIS A 223 -16.81 -2.50 -1.16
CA HIS A 223 -17.64 -1.49 -1.82
C HIS A 223 -18.86 -1.15 -0.97
N LYS A 224 -19.57 -2.17 -0.46
CA LYS A 224 -20.74 -1.99 0.39
C LYS A 224 -20.42 -1.19 1.65
N ILE A 225 -19.26 -1.43 2.25
CA ILE A 225 -18.81 -0.68 3.43
C ILE A 225 -18.48 0.76 3.04
N LEU A 226 -17.72 1.00 1.97
CA LEU A 226 -17.20 2.34 1.66
C LEU A 226 -18.21 3.27 0.97
N PHE A 227 -19.08 2.72 0.12
CA PHE A 227 -19.97 3.47 -0.77
C PHE A 227 -21.45 3.10 -0.63
N GLY A 228 -21.76 2.06 0.16
CA GLY A 228 -23.11 1.51 0.26
C GLY A 228 -23.42 0.44 -0.79
N PRO A 229 -24.65 -0.11 -0.80
CA PRO A 229 -25.01 -1.22 -1.67
C PRO A 229 -24.93 -0.83 -3.15
N ILE A 230 -24.33 -1.72 -3.95
CA ILE A 230 -24.31 -1.61 -5.41
C ILE A 230 -25.36 -2.55 -6.01
N LYS A 231 -26.06 -2.08 -7.05
CA LYS A 231 -26.95 -2.93 -7.83
C LYS A 231 -26.11 -3.89 -8.67
N GLU A 232 -26.40 -5.19 -8.59
CA GLU A 232 -25.75 -6.18 -9.43
C GLU A 232 -26.07 -5.92 -10.92
N PRO A 233 -25.12 -6.23 -11.82
CA PRO A 233 -25.32 -6.01 -13.23
C PRO A 233 -26.37 -6.98 -13.78
N GLU A 234 -27.28 -6.46 -14.59
CA GLU A 234 -28.24 -7.28 -15.34
C GLU A 234 -27.57 -7.87 -16.58
N ASP A 235 -28.00 -9.06 -17.03
CA ASP A 235 -27.40 -9.76 -18.18
C ASP A 235 -27.39 -8.91 -19.47
N GLU A 236 -28.43 -8.09 -19.65
CA GLU A 236 -28.61 -7.21 -20.82
C GLU A 236 -28.05 -5.79 -20.62
N MET A 237 -27.24 -5.56 -19.57
CA MET A 237 -26.64 -4.26 -19.29
C MET A 237 -25.78 -3.76 -20.46
N ASP A 238 -25.98 -2.48 -20.81
CA ASP A 238 -25.25 -1.84 -21.90
C ASP A 238 -23.73 -1.76 -21.59
N ALA A 239 -22.92 -1.59 -22.65
CA ALA A 239 -21.47 -1.60 -22.50
C ALA A 239 -20.95 -0.46 -21.59
N LYS A 240 -21.60 0.71 -21.62
CA LYS A 240 -21.18 1.89 -20.85
C LYS A 240 -21.53 1.76 -19.37
N GLU A 241 -22.72 1.24 -19.06
CA GLU A 241 -23.16 0.89 -17.72
C GLU A 241 -22.28 -0.20 -17.12
N ARG A 242 -21.86 -1.17 -17.93
CA ARG A 242 -20.92 -2.22 -17.51
C ARG A 242 -19.56 -1.65 -17.15
N VAL A 243 -19.00 -0.75 -17.97
CA VAL A 243 -17.74 -0.05 -17.65
C VAL A 243 -17.90 0.79 -16.39
N ALA A 244 -19.02 1.51 -16.22
CA ALA A 244 -19.29 2.28 -15.01
C ALA A 244 -19.39 1.39 -13.76
N TYR A 245 -19.98 0.20 -13.87
CA TYR A 245 -20.02 -0.79 -12.79
C TYR A 245 -18.61 -1.29 -12.44
N ARG A 246 -17.79 -1.64 -13.43
CA ARG A 246 -16.39 -2.04 -13.25
C ARG A 246 -15.58 -0.96 -12.53
N ARG A 247 -15.69 0.30 -12.97
CA ARG A 247 -15.00 1.44 -12.34
C ARG A 247 -15.36 1.60 -10.87
N LYS A 248 -16.61 1.38 -10.47
CA LYS A 248 -17.01 1.42 -9.04
C LYS A 248 -16.34 0.34 -8.20
N LEU A 249 -16.23 -0.89 -8.73
CA LEU A 249 -15.56 -1.98 -8.04
C LEU A 249 -14.06 -1.73 -7.93
N VAL A 250 -13.42 -1.35 -9.04
CA VAL A 250 -11.99 -1.02 -9.09
C VAL A 250 -11.65 0.15 -8.17
N ALA A 251 -12.45 1.22 -8.16
CA ALA A 251 -12.27 2.36 -7.26
C ALA A 251 -12.32 1.96 -5.78
N SER A 252 -13.06 0.89 -5.44
CA SER A 252 -13.13 0.41 -4.05
C SER A 252 -11.82 -0.21 -3.59
N VAL A 253 -11.16 -0.97 -4.47
CA VAL A 253 -9.83 -1.54 -4.18
C VAL A 253 -8.77 -0.44 -4.21
N ARG A 254 -8.82 0.45 -5.20
CA ARG A 254 -7.87 1.58 -5.32
C ARG A 254 -7.94 2.54 -4.13
N LEU A 255 -9.12 2.75 -3.53
CA LEU A 255 -9.22 3.55 -2.31
C LEU A 255 -8.50 2.89 -1.12
N LEU A 256 -8.45 1.56 -1.06
CA LEU A 256 -7.64 0.88 -0.03
C LEU A 256 -6.13 1.07 -0.27
N LEU A 257 -5.69 0.99 -1.53
CA LEU A 257 -4.30 1.29 -1.91
C LEU A 257 -3.93 2.74 -1.58
N ALA A 258 -4.77 3.69 -1.99
CA ALA A 258 -4.57 5.11 -1.73
C ALA A 258 -4.52 5.42 -0.22
N ALA A 259 -5.33 4.74 0.59
CA ALA A 259 -5.29 4.87 2.05
C ALA A 259 -3.97 4.38 2.67
N MET A 260 -3.17 3.58 1.96
CA MET A 260 -1.81 3.19 2.33
C MET A 260 -0.73 4.07 1.68
N GLY A 261 -1.11 5.12 0.93
CA GLY A 261 -0.17 5.95 0.17
C GLY A 261 0.35 5.25 -1.09
N ILE A 262 -0.36 4.24 -1.59
CA ILE A 262 -0.01 3.53 -2.82
C ILE A 262 -0.80 4.12 -3.98
N GLY A 263 -0.09 4.69 -4.95
CA GLY A 263 -0.67 5.11 -6.22
C GLY A 263 -0.78 3.93 -7.18
N TYR A 264 -1.96 3.72 -7.76
CA TYR A 264 -2.14 2.70 -8.79
C TYR A 264 -3.38 3.02 -9.63
N LYS A 265 -3.27 2.99 -10.97
CA LYS A 265 -4.42 3.10 -11.89
C LYS A 265 -4.65 1.76 -12.56
N VAL A 266 -5.91 1.31 -12.55
CA VAL A 266 -6.32 0.04 -13.11
C VAL A 266 -7.33 0.29 -14.22
N ALA A 267 -6.99 -0.12 -15.43
CA ALA A 267 -7.85 -0.04 -16.60
C ALA A 267 -9.12 -0.88 -16.41
N CYS A 268 -10.26 -0.33 -16.82
CA CYS A 268 -11.60 -0.93 -16.79
C CYS A 268 -12.13 -1.29 -18.20
N GLU A 269 -11.48 -0.79 -19.24
CA GLU A 269 -11.73 -1.09 -20.65
C GLU A 269 -10.42 -1.17 -21.45
N ASP A 270 -10.45 -1.82 -22.63
CA ASP A 270 -9.24 -2.11 -23.43
C ASP A 270 -8.50 -0.86 -23.93
N SER A 271 -9.19 0.28 -24.02
CA SER A 271 -8.60 1.56 -24.43
C SER A 271 -7.87 2.30 -23.32
N GLU A 272 -7.96 1.83 -22.08
CA GLU A 272 -7.28 2.41 -20.92
C GLU A 272 -5.97 1.67 -20.63
N GLU A 273 -5.00 2.38 -20.08
CA GLU A 273 -3.71 1.83 -19.65
C GLU A 273 -3.66 1.72 -18.12
N ASP A 274 -2.94 0.71 -17.65
CA ASP A 274 -2.60 0.55 -16.24
C ASP A 274 -1.42 1.48 -15.92
N VAL A 275 -1.40 2.09 -14.73
CA VAL A 275 -0.27 2.94 -14.27
C VAL A 275 0.15 2.48 -12.89
N THR A 276 1.41 2.11 -12.73
CA THR A 276 1.93 1.50 -11.49
C THR A 276 2.39 2.58 -10.50
N SER A 277 2.73 2.18 -9.27
CA SER A 277 3.18 3.13 -8.23
C SER A 277 4.52 3.79 -8.53
N SER A 278 5.36 3.19 -9.38
CA SER A 278 6.66 3.76 -9.77
C SER A 278 6.52 4.86 -10.81
N GLU A 279 5.38 4.94 -11.50
CA GLU A 279 5.11 5.94 -12.54
C GLU A 279 4.37 7.18 -12.00
N ILE A 280 3.99 7.17 -10.72
CA ILE A 280 3.24 8.25 -10.07
C ILE A 280 4.18 8.98 -9.11
N GLU A 281 4.26 10.31 -9.20
CA GLU A 281 5.08 11.15 -8.33
C GLU A 281 4.78 10.92 -6.83
N GLY A 282 5.81 10.85 -6.00
CA GLY A 282 5.72 10.71 -4.55
C GLY A 282 6.41 9.45 -4.03
N MET A 283 5.94 8.94 -2.89
CA MET A 283 6.47 7.73 -2.28
C MET A 283 6.23 6.50 -3.16
N HIS A 284 7.29 5.84 -3.60
CA HIS A 284 7.23 4.71 -4.52
C HIS A 284 7.22 3.37 -3.78
N TRP A 285 6.06 2.73 -3.73
CA TRP A 285 5.95 1.35 -3.27
C TRP A 285 6.11 0.40 -4.45
N GLU A 286 7.19 -0.37 -4.47
CA GLU A 286 7.31 -1.45 -5.44
C GLU A 286 6.27 -2.53 -5.11
N LEU A 287 5.33 -2.78 -6.02
CA LEU A 287 4.34 -3.86 -5.90
C LEU A 287 4.58 -4.98 -6.91
N GLU A 288 5.43 -4.72 -7.91
CA GLU A 288 5.70 -5.57 -9.06
C GLU A 288 7.14 -5.27 -9.47
N SER A 289 8.00 -6.29 -9.62
CA SER A 289 9.41 -6.06 -9.99
C SER A 289 9.60 -5.88 -11.50
N LEU A 290 8.65 -6.37 -12.29
CA LEU A 290 8.70 -6.36 -13.74
C LEU A 290 7.88 -5.18 -14.30
N SER A 291 8.57 -4.14 -14.76
CA SER A 291 7.93 -2.89 -15.25
C SER A 291 6.98 -3.06 -16.44
N TRP A 292 7.07 -4.17 -17.18
CA TRP A 292 6.20 -4.48 -18.32
C TRP A 292 5.00 -5.36 -17.93
N ASP A 293 4.94 -5.84 -16.69
CA ASP A 293 3.91 -6.75 -16.20
C ASP A 293 3.06 -6.09 -15.09
N SER A 294 1.83 -5.72 -15.43
CA SER A 294 0.84 -5.21 -14.45
C SER A 294 -0.05 -6.34 -13.90
N TRP A 295 0.55 -7.36 -13.28
CA TRP A 295 -0.16 -8.50 -12.73
C TRP A 295 -1.08 -8.13 -11.55
N VAL A 296 -0.75 -7.09 -10.77
CA VAL A 296 -1.60 -6.51 -9.72
C VAL A 296 -2.86 -5.94 -10.36
N ALA A 297 -2.72 -5.15 -11.44
CA ALA A 297 -3.87 -4.60 -12.18
C ALA A 297 -4.81 -5.71 -12.67
N ARG A 298 -4.25 -6.74 -13.31
CA ARG A 298 -5.00 -7.92 -13.77
C ARG A 298 -5.67 -8.65 -12.63
N GLY A 299 -4.97 -8.85 -11.52
CA GLY A 299 -5.49 -9.48 -10.32
C GLY A 299 -6.66 -8.70 -9.72
N VAL A 300 -6.57 -7.37 -9.68
CA VAL A 300 -7.66 -6.48 -9.25
C VAL A 300 -8.87 -6.59 -10.18
N ARG A 301 -8.69 -6.59 -11.51
CA ARG A 301 -9.78 -6.80 -12.46
C ARG A 301 -10.48 -8.14 -12.25
N LYS A 302 -9.69 -9.22 -12.12
CA LYS A 302 -10.19 -10.57 -11.83
C LYS A 302 -10.95 -10.61 -10.50
N ALA A 303 -10.42 -9.96 -9.47
CA ALA A 303 -11.10 -9.79 -8.19
C ALA A 303 -12.42 -9.02 -8.35
N CYS A 304 -12.49 -8.06 -9.26
CA CYS A 304 -13.72 -7.33 -9.62
C CYS A 304 -14.64 -8.11 -10.58
N GLY A 305 -14.31 -9.36 -10.95
CA GLY A 305 -15.16 -10.24 -11.75
C GLY A 305 -15.11 -9.98 -13.26
N PHE A 306 -14.05 -9.35 -13.78
CA PHE A 306 -13.89 -9.16 -15.22
C PHE A 306 -12.42 -9.24 -15.65
N GLU A 307 -12.20 -9.35 -16.96
CA GLU A 307 -10.89 -9.35 -17.60
C GLU A 307 -10.96 -8.49 -18.87
N LEU A 308 -9.84 -7.87 -19.23
CA LEU A 308 -9.64 -7.20 -20.52
C LEU A 308 -9.17 -8.20 -21.58
N SER A 309 -9.29 -7.83 -22.85
CA SER A 309 -8.88 -8.70 -23.96
C SER A 309 -7.39 -9.05 -23.93
N ARG A 310 -6.55 -8.15 -23.39
CA ARG A 310 -5.10 -8.33 -23.22
C ARG A 310 -4.70 -9.21 -22.02
N ASP A 311 -5.57 -9.35 -21.02
CA ASP A 311 -5.19 -9.91 -19.72
C ASP A 311 -4.74 -11.37 -19.83
N ALA A 312 -5.43 -12.19 -20.63
CA ALA A 312 -5.09 -13.61 -20.79
C ALA A 312 -3.73 -13.81 -21.48
N ALA A 313 -3.40 -12.99 -22.48
CA ALA A 313 -2.13 -13.06 -23.18
C ALA A 313 -0.97 -12.58 -22.29
N GLN A 314 -1.18 -11.49 -21.55
CA GLN A 314 -0.21 -10.99 -20.57
C GLN A 314 0.02 -12.01 -19.46
N ASP A 315 -1.03 -12.58 -18.85
CA ASP A 315 -0.91 -13.60 -17.80
C ASP A 315 -0.13 -14.84 -18.28
N ALA A 316 -0.38 -15.30 -19.51
CA ALA A 316 0.38 -16.40 -20.10
C ALA A 316 1.87 -16.04 -20.25
N SER A 317 2.18 -14.85 -20.79
CA SER A 317 3.55 -14.37 -20.95
C SER A 317 4.27 -14.21 -19.60
N SER A 318 3.59 -13.65 -18.61
CA SER A 318 4.11 -13.47 -17.25
C SER A 318 4.39 -14.79 -16.55
N LYS A 319 3.52 -15.78 -16.71
CA LYS A 319 3.72 -17.12 -16.15
C LYS A 319 4.87 -17.85 -16.81
N GLU A 320 4.97 -17.76 -18.14
CA GLU A 320 6.08 -18.36 -18.88
C GLU A 320 7.41 -17.74 -18.46
N MET A 321 7.49 -16.40 -18.33
CA MET A 321 8.71 -15.74 -17.90
C MET A 321 9.09 -16.10 -16.47
N ARG A 322 8.15 -15.99 -15.52
CA ARG A 322 8.41 -16.39 -14.12
C ARG A 322 8.83 -17.86 -13.98
N GLN A 323 8.26 -18.77 -14.79
CA GLN A 323 8.67 -20.18 -14.82
C GLN A 323 10.07 -20.36 -15.40
N ARG A 324 10.40 -19.65 -16.47
CA ARG A 324 11.74 -19.69 -17.07
C ARG A 324 12.78 -19.16 -16.09
N ASP A 325 12.53 -18.00 -15.48
CA ASP A 325 13.47 -17.36 -14.55
C ASP A 325 13.66 -18.24 -13.30
N ALA A 326 12.59 -18.86 -12.79
CA ALA A 326 12.69 -19.86 -11.72
C ALA A 326 13.50 -21.10 -12.14
N GLN A 327 13.28 -21.62 -13.35
CA GLN A 327 14.05 -22.76 -13.86
C GLN A 327 15.54 -22.41 -14.01
N GLU A 328 15.87 -21.24 -14.57
CA GLU A 328 17.24 -20.76 -14.71
C GLU A 328 17.94 -20.62 -13.35
N ALA A 329 17.22 -20.13 -12.34
CA ALA A 329 17.70 -20.05 -10.96
C ALA A 329 18.04 -21.44 -10.39
N TYR A 330 17.11 -22.41 -10.49
CA TYR A 330 17.34 -23.77 -10.00
C TYR A 330 18.47 -24.49 -10.74
N GLU A 331 18.58 -24.32 -12.06
CA GLU A 331 19.67 -24.90 -12.83
C GLU A 331 21.03 -24.27 -12.48
N ALA A 332 21.07 -22.96 -12.18
CA ALA A 332 22.28 -22.30 -11.71
C ALA A 332 22.73 -22.85 -10.35
N GLU A 333 21.79 -23.07 -9.42
CA GLU A 333 22.07 -23.67 -8.12
C GLU A 333 22.57 -25.11 -8.23
N ASP A 334 21.90 -25.96 -9.04
CA ASP A 334 22.33 -27.35 -9.27
C ASP A 334 23.72 -27.41 -9.93
N ARG A 335 24.01 -26.52 -10.89
CA ARG A 335 25.37 -26.39 -11.47
C ARG A 335 26.41 -26.03 -10.41
N ARG A 336 26.09 -25.13 -9.47
CA ARG A 336 26.97 -24.74 -8.36
C ARG A 336 27.20 -25.91 -7.41
N GLN A 337 26.13 -26.56 -6.96
CA GLN A 337 26.20 -27.70 -6.05
C GLN A 337 27.06 -28.83 -6.64
N ARG A 338 26.91 -29.13 -7.94
CA ARG A 338 27.74 -30.12 -8.65
C ARG A 338 29.21 -29.71 -8.75
N ARG A 339 29.55 -28.42 -8.82
CA ARG A 339 30.95 -27.94 -8.78
C ARG A 339 31.55 -28.16 -7.40
N MET A 340 30.82 -27.81 -6.33
CA MET A 340 31.24 -28.04 -4.95
C MET A 340 31.46 -29.53 -4.66
N GLU A 341 30.53 -30.41 -5.06
CA GLU A 341 30.64 -31.86 -4.87
C GLU A 341 31.85 -32.49 -5.59
N ARG A 342 32.28 -31.90 -6.71
CA ARG A 342 33.47 -32.35 -7.47
C ARG A 342 34.79 -31.90 -6.84
N GLY A 343 34.77 -31.19 -5.71
CA GLY A 343 35.98 -30.65 -5.08
C GLY A 343 36.64 -29.56 -5.92
N LEU A 344 35.90 -28.96 -6.86
CA LEU A 344 36.28 -27.73 -7.58
C LEU A 344 35.77 -26.50 -6.81
N GLY A 345 35.55 -26.63 -5.50
CA GLY A 345 35.11 -25.55 -4.64
C GLY A 345 36.26 -24.58 -4.48
N ASP A 346 36.06 -23.36 -5.01
CA ASP A 346 36.77 -22.12 -4.74
C ASP A 346 38.15 -22.33 -4.12
N PHE A 347 39.09 -22.72 -4.98
CA PHE A 347 40.46 -22.28 -4.81
C PHE A 347 40.34 -20.76 -4.85
N TYR A 348 40.32 -20.15 -3.66
CA TYR A 348 40.39 -18.71 -3.52
C TYR A 348 41.53 -18.24 -4.44
N ASP A 349 41.21 -17.50 -5.49
CA ASP A 349 42.15 -16.57 -6.13
C ASP A 349 42.43 -15.50 -5.06
N ASP A 350 43.20 -15.91 -4.05
CA ASP A 350 43.84 -15.08 -3.03
C ASP A 350 45.16 -14.55 -3.63
N ASP A 351 45.14 -14.25 -4.93
CA ASP A 351 46.25 -13.73 -5.75
C ASP A 351 45.89 -12.29 -6.23
N ASP A 352 45.16 -11.50 -5.43
CA ASP A 352 45.27 -10.03 -5.49
C ASP A 352 46.49 -9.61 -4.64
N ASP A 353 47.67 -10.01 -5.13
CA ASP A 353 48.91 -9.26 -4.98
C ASP A 353 48.75 -7.95 -5.78
N ASP A 354 47.91 -7.03 -5.29
CA ASP A 354 47.94 -5.63 -5.72
C ASP A 354 49.15 -4.96 -5.06
N ASP A 355 50.31 -5.24 -5.65
CA ASP A 355 51.54 -4.50 -5.46
C ASP A 355 51.26 -3.00 -5.68
N TYR A 356 51.53 -2.25 -4.61
CA TYR A 356 51.68 -0.80 -4.62
C TYR A 356 52.84 -0.41 -5.53
N ASP A 357 52.57 -0.05 -6.78
CA ASP A 357 53.49 0.78 -7.57
C ASP A 357 53.05 2.25 -7.45
N ASP A 358 53.60 2.88 -6.41
CA ASP A 358 53.92 4.30 -6.35
C ASP A 358 54.72 4.67 -7.62
N GLU A 359 54.10 5.36 -8.58
CA GLU A 359 54.85 6.24 -9.48
C GLU A 359 54.22 7.63 -9.48
N ASP A 360 54.93 8.52 -8.80
CA ASP A 360 54.95 9.97 -8.95
C ASP A 360 54.98 10.37 -10.44
N ASP A 361 54.10 11.30 -10.83
CA ASP A 361 54.31 12.25 -11.95
C ASP A 361 53.26 13.37 -11.79
N ASP A 362 53.52 14.40 -10.99
CA ASP A 362 54.34 15.60 -11.29
C ASP A 362 53.60 16.65 -12.15
N GLU A 363 53.40 17.80 -11.50
CA GLU A 363 53.19 19.19 -11.91
C GLU A 363 52.68 19.57 -13.33
N GLY A 364 51.70 20.48 -13.36
CA GLY A 364 51.40 21.34 -14.52
C GLY A 364 50.02 21.98 -14.47
N ASP A 365 49.78 23.05 -13.71
CA ASP A 365 49.98 24.46 -14.10
C ASP A 365 48.69 25.12 -14.67
N ASP A 366 48.28 26.17 -13.96
CA ASP A 366 47.53 27.38 -14.36
C ASP A 366 46.43 27.33 -15.43
N CYS A 367 45.20 27.71 -15.03
CA CYS A 367 44.38 28.65 -15.81
C CYS A 367 43.44 29.46 -14.92
N GLU A 368 43.76 30.76 -14.82
CA GLU A 368 42.95 31.84 -14.29
C GLU A 368 41.66 32.10 -15.11
N GLY A 369 40.66 32.69 -14.44
CA GLY A 369 39.61 33.53 -15.04
C GLY A 369 38.45 32.74 -15.64
N VAL A 370 37.18 33.11 -15.44
CA VAL A 370 36.62 34.44 -15.63
C VAL A 370 35.30 34.55 -14.84
N MET A 371 35.15 35.68 -14.15
CA MET A 371 33.89 36.17 -13.58
C MET A 371 32.79 36.26 -14.63
N PHE A 372 31.56 35.84 -14.32
CA PHE A 372 30.39 36.52 -14.88
C PHE A 372 29.33 36.80 -13.83
N SER A 373 29.01 38.09 -13.77
CA SER A 373 27.94 38.74 -13.03
C SER A 373 26.59 38.55 -13.74
N ALA A 374 25.54 38.65 -12.92
CA ALA A 374 24.12 38.79 -13.21
C ALA A 374 23.74 39.59 -14.47
N VAL A 375 22.64 39.15 -15.10
CA VAL A 375 21.40 39.93 -15.31
C VAL A 375 20.21 39.03 -15.01
#